data_AF-A0A3D4D2E6-F1
#
_entry.id   AF-A0A3D4D2E6-F1
#
_cell.length_a   1.000
_cell.length_b   1.000
_cell.length_c   1.000
_cell.angle_alpha   90.00
_cell.angle_beta   90.00
_cell.angle_gamma   90.00
#
_symmetry.space_group_name_H-M   'P 1'
#
loop_
_entity.id
_entity.type
_entity.pdbx_description
1 polymer ?
#
loop_
_entity_poly.entity_id
_entity_poly.type
_entity_poly.pdbx_seq_one_letter_code
_entity_poly.pdbx_strand_id
1 'polypeptide(L)' 'MAIPIPPLTLSHFLLAIITTGLGFPGLSANPVEFAREIRPILSDTCFKCHGLDAAKRKGGLRLD' A
#
# COMPACT_ATOMS: atom_id res chain seq x y z
N MET A 1 -44.16 -1.23 21.99
CA MET A 1 -44.09 -0.58 20.66
C MET A 1 -43.22 -1.44 19.78
N ALA A 2 -43.84 -2.32 18.99
CA ALA A 2 -43.14 -3.22 18.06
C ALA A 2 -42.99 -2.49 16.72
N ILE A 3 -41.75 -2.39 16.23
CA ILE A 3 -41.46 -1.88 14.89
C ILE A 3 -41.77 -3.02 13.91
N PRO A 4 -42.72 -2.88 12.98
CA PRO A 4 -42.97 -3.92 11.98
C PRO A 4 -41.83 -3.94 10.96
N ILE A 5 -41.02 -4.99 10.97
CA ILE A 5 -40.03 -5.27 9.91
C ILE A 5 -40.78 -5.84 8.69
N PRO A 6 -40.86 -5.13 7.55
CA PRO A 6 -41.50 -5.67 6.35
C PRO A 6 -40.69 -6.86 5.81
N PRO A 7 -41.34 -7.89 5.23
CA PRO A 7 -40.61 -9.00 4.63
C PRO A 7 -39.77 -8.44 3.48
N LEU A 8 -38.44 -8.50 3.63
CA LEU A 8 -37.51 -8.06 2.60
C LEU A 8 -37.84 -8.82 1.32
N THR A 9 -38.51 -8.14 0.39
CA THR A 9 -38.81 -8.70 -0.92
C THR A 9 -37.47 -9.01 -1.59
N LEU A 10 -37.40 -10.11 -2.36
CA LEU A 10 -36.22 -10.54 -3.13
C LEU A 10 -35.54 -9.38 -3.88
N SER A 11 -36.34 -8.38 -4.26
CA SER A 11 -35.92 -7.11 -4.87
C SER A 11 -34.97 -6.26 -4.03
N HIS A 12 -35.12 -6.23 -2.70
CA HIS A 12 -34.22 -5.48 -1.80
C HIS A 12 -32.88 -6.20 -1.62
N PHE A 13 -32.89 -7.54 -1.64
CA PHE A 13 -31.68 -8.35 -1.57
C PHE A 13 -30.83 -8.22 -2.85
N LEU A 14 -31.50 -8.20 -4.02
CA LEU A 14 -30.86 -7.94 -5.31
C LEU A 14 -30.28 -6.52 -5.41
N LEU A 15 -31.00 -5.51 -4.91
CA LEU A 15 -30.52 -4.13 -4.92
C LEU A 15 -29.27 -3.94 -4.05
N ALA A 16 -29.20 -4.60 -2.90
CA ALA A 16 -28.03 -4.57 -2.01
C ALA A 16 -26.79 -5.26 -2.61
N ILE A 17 -26.97 -6.32 -3.41
CA ILE A 17 -25.87 -6.99 -4.11
C ILE A 17 -25.30 -6.10 -5.22
N ILE A 18 -26.17 -5.40 -5.97
CA ILE A 18 -25.76 -4.49 -7.05
C ILE A 18 -24.98 -3.29 -6.50
N THR A 19 -25.37 -2.73 -5.36
CA THR A 19 -24.64 -1.61 -4.74
C THR A 19 -23.30 -2.04 -4.12
N THR A 20 -23.17 -3.28 -3.65
CA THR A 20 -21.93 -3.78 -3.02
C THR A 20 -20.90 -4.27 -4.04
N GLY A 21 -21.32 -4.83 -5.19
CA GLY A 21 -20.43 -5.41 -6.18
C GLY A 21 -19.69 -4.41 -7.09
N LEU A 22 -20.23 -3.21 -7.30
CA LEU A 22 -19.67 -2.22 -8.23
C LEU A 22 -18.82 -1.12 -7.57
N GLY A 23 -18.76 -1.08 -6.23
CA GLY A 23 -18.25 0.06 -5.47
C GLY A 23 -16.83 -0.06 -4.92
N PHE A 24 -16.11 -1.17 -5.14
CA PHE A 24 -14.75 -1.34 -4.62
C PHE A 24 -13.72 -1.02 -5.70
N PRO A 25 -13.23 0.23 -5.82
CA PRO A 25 -12.01 0.46 -6.57
C PRO A 25 -10.92 -0.39 -5.93
N GLY A 26 -10.33 -1.28 -6.72
CA GLY A 26 -9.17 -2.05 -6.27
C GLY A 26 -8.10 -1.06 -5.83
N LEU A 27 -7.69 -1.15 -4.55
CA LEU A 27 -6.65 -0.30 -4.00
C LEU A 27 -5.32 -0.72 -4.62
N SER A 28 -5.04 -0.21 -5.83
CA SER A 28 -3.76 -0.44 -6.48
C SER A 28 -2.75 0.49 -5.83
N ALA A 29 -1.86 -0.07 -5.01
CA ALA A 29 -0.68 0.66 -4.58
C ALA A 29 0.16 1.00 -5.81
N ASN A 30 0.69 2.22 -5.89
CA ASN A 30 1.69 2.55 -6.89
C ASN A 30 2.95 1.71 -6.61
N PRO A 31 3.63 1.22 -7.65
CA PRO A 31 4.91 0.56 -7.48
C PRO A 31 5.91 1.52 -6.84
N VAL A 32 6.72 1.01 -5.90
CA VAL A 32 7.77 1.79 -5.26
C VAL A 32 8.91 2.02 -6.24
N GLU A 33 9.24 3.28 -6.47
CA GLU A 33 10.32 3.71 -7.37
C GLU A 33 11.60 3.93 -6.57
N PHE A 34 12.47 2.90 -6.53
CA PHE A 34 13.70 2.91 -5.74
C PHE A 34 14.53 4.19 -5.91
N ALA A 35 14.72 4.64 -7.16
CA ALA A 35 15.55 5.81 -7.46
C ALA A 35 14.98 7.12 -6.89
N ARG A 36 13.65 7.22 -6.78
CA ARG A 36 12.96 8.43 -6.32
C ARG A 36 12.67 8.39 -4.82
N GLU A 37 12.33 7.21 -4.30
CA GLU A 37 11.81 7.07 -2.94
C GLU A 37 12.88 6.58 -1.96
N ILE A 38 13.70 5.61 -2.34
CA ILE A 38 14.62 4.93 -1.41
C ILE A 38 16.04 5.49 -1.50
N ARG A 39 16.55 5.71 -2.72
CA ARG A 39 17.92 6.18 -2.94
C ARG A 39 18.23 7.51 -2.22
N PRO A 40 17.35 8.53 -2.18
CA PRO A 40 17.64 9.76 -1.43
C PRO A 40 17.84 9.52 0.06
N ILE A 41 17.04 8.63 0.66
CA ILE A 41 17.11 8.27 2.08
C ILE A 41 18.47 7.61 2.37
N LEU A 42 18.84 6.62 1.57
CA LEU A 42 20.11 5.90 1.75
C LEU A 42 21.32 6.79 1.45
N SER A 43 21.21 7.72 0.49
CA SER A 43 22.28 8.66 0.17
C SER A 43 22.55 9.64 1.31
N ASP A 44 21.51 10.11 2.00
CA ASP A 44 21.67 11.05 3.10
C ASP A 44 22.25 10.37 4.35
N THR A 45 21.78 9.15 4.67
CA THR A 45 22.09 8.51 5.96
C THR A 45 23.10 7.37 5.89
N CYS A 46 23.10 6.56 4.83
CA CYS A 46 23.80 5.28 4.82
C CYS A 46 25.07 5.27 3.94
N PHE A 47 25.03 5.83 2.73
CA PHE A 47 26.11 5.68 1.74
C PHE A 47 27.45 6.30 2.18
N LYS A 48 27.42 7.24 3.13
CA LYS A 48 28.62 7.78 3.77
C LYS A 48 29.53 6.69 4.37
N CYS A 49 28.94 5.62 4.91
CA CYS A 49 29.67 4.49 5.53
C CYS A 49 29.43 3.14 4.84
N HIS A 50 28.43 3.01 3.96
CA HIS A 50 28.06 1.75 3.30
C HIS A 50 27.88 1.89 1.78
N GLY A 51 28.51 2.88 1.16
CA GLY A 51 28.46 3.10 -0.29
C GLY A 51 29.62 2.45 -1.05
N LEU A 52 29.83 2.93 -2.28
CA LEU A 52 30.80 2.40 -3.24
C LEU A 52 32.25 2.40 -2.73
N ASP A 53 32.62 3.39 -1.94
CA ASP A 53 33.98 3.57 -1.42
C ASP A 53 34.35 2.43 -0.45
N ALA A 54 35.23 1.54 -0.91
CA ALA A 54 35.68 0.39 -0.15
C ALA A 54 36.45 0.78 1.11
N ALA A 55 37.18 1.90 1.10
CA ALA A 55 37.97 2.34 2.24
C ALA A 55 37.09 2.91 3.37
N LYS A 56 35.90 3.44 3.02
CA LYS A 56 34.93 3.98 3.99
C LYS A 56 33.89 2.98 4.43
N ARG A 57 33.84 1.80 3.80
CA ARG A 57 32.85 0.77 4.10
C ARG A 57 33.05 0.17 5.48
N LYS A 58 31.98 0.17 6.27
CA LYS A 58 31.96 -0.40 7.63
C LYS A 58 31.21 -1.72 7.66
N GLY A 59 31.56 -2.59 8.60
CA GLY A 59 30.82 -3.82 8.90
C GLY A 59 30.66 -4.81 7.73
N GLY A 60 31.51 -4.73 6.71
CA GLY A 60 31.45 -5.60 5.53
C GLY A 60 30.19 -5.43 4.66
N LEU A 61 29.39 -4.39 4.88
CA LEU A 61 28.10 -4.18 4.22
C LEU A 61 28.19 -3.09 3.14
N ARG A 62 27.57 -3.35 1.99
CA ARG A 62 27.40 -2.41 0.87
C ARG A 62 25.91 -2.28 0.51
N LEU A 63 25.41 -1.04 0.43
CA LEU A 63 23.98 -0.72 0.33
C LEU A 63 23.59 0.08 -0.93
N ASP A 64 24.56 0.50 -1.73
CA ASP A 64 24.34 1.35 -2.93
C ASP A 64 23.72 0.63 -4.14
#